data_AF-A0A6B2LBZ4-F1
#
_entry.id   AF-A0A6B2LBZ4-F1
#
_cell.length_a   1.000
_cell.length_b   1.000
_cell.length_c   1.000
_cell.angle_alpha   90.00
_cell.angle_beta   90.00
_cell.angle_gamma   90.00
#
_symmetry.space_group_name_H-M   'P 1'
#
loop_
_entity.id
_entity.type
_entity.pdbx_description
1 polymer ?
#
loop_
_entity_poly.entity_id
_entity_poly.type
_entity_poly.pdbx_seq_one_letter_code
_entity_poly.pdbx_strand_id
1 'polypeptide(L)'
;MEGLTVVSPLKNEKNKKYSFGLQKGEEVIFAGACAGANELEQWVKALQDSLDKEKTEAPTANKKKTKKTGLVQRAKNNMASKTASSVLGKKVMKSIVNEETVALLGTIKKIVKTESGSAKKAEDLEKNLTKITFKCYKLLEANEIDVAVFLSADRLVRDAFELLVRIYNGKDRVSQDKIKEALKKVESLLKSSEEILLQLLTTNLSSKNVLRLSFIFSTLGDAKFLENVLEDPSLAQELEKVISVMEAYTQVQYH
;
A
#
# COMPACT_ATOMS: atom_id res chain seq x y z
N MET A 1 -13.34 -4.49 -32.94
CA MET A 1 -12.58 -3.23 -32.88
C MET A 1 -12.06 -2.91 -34.27
N GLU A 2 -12.94 -2.92 -35.27
CA GLU A 2 -12.56 -2.37 -36.58
C GLU A 2 -12.67 -0.85 -36.48
N GLY A 3 -11.65 -0.15 -36.99
CA GLY A 3 -11.64 1.30 -37.10
C GLY A 3 -11.13 2.08 -35.88
N LEU A 4 -10.43 1.44 -34.93
CA LEU A 4 -9.74 2.16 -33.85
C LEU A 4 -8.33 2.59 -34.29
N THR A 5 -7.99 3.86 -34.11
CA THR A 5 -6.66 4.41 -34.43
C THR A 5 -6.09 5.18 -33.25
N VAL A 6 -4.77 5.10 -33.06
CA VAL A 6 -4.05 5.94 -32.10
C VAL A 6 -3.71 7.26 -32.77
N VAL A 7 -4.06 8.38 -32.14
CA VAL A 7 -3.74 9.73 -32.62
C VAL A 7 -2.88 10.50 -31.62
N SER A 8 -1.88 11.21 -32.12
CA SER A 8 -0.98 12.06 -31.35
C SER A 8 -0.33 13.12 -32.26
N PRO A 9 -0.35 14.42 -31.91
CA PRO A 9 -1.12 15.03 -30.83
C PRO A 9 -2.63 15.10 -31.16
N LEU A 10 -3.48 15.14 -30.13
CA LEU A 10 -4.93 15.33 -30.32
C LEU A 10 -5.21 16.74 -30.84
N LYS A 11 -5.78 16.84 -32.06
CA LYS A 11 -6.03 18.11 -32.77
C LYS A 11 -6.97 19.10 -32.07
N ASN A 12 -7.76 18.65 -31.07
CA ASN A 12 -8.82 19.45 -30.45
C ASN A 12 -8.47 20.10 -29.09
N GLU A 13 -7.28 19.87 -28.53
CA GLU A 13 -6.90 20.51 -27.27
C GLU A 13 -5.81 21.57 -27.48
N LYS A 14 -6.22 22.84 -27.53
CA LYS A 14 -5.30 23.99 -27.45
C LYS A 14 -4.39 23.80 -26.23
N ASN A 15 -3.08 23.68 -26.47
CA ASN A 15 -1.98 23.62 -25.48
C ASN A 15 -1.54 22.28 -24.87
N LYS A 16 -1.85 21.11 -25.45
CA LYS A 16 -1.21 19.86 -24.99
C LYS A 16 -0.33 19.21 -26.05
N LYS A 17 0.91 19.71 -26.14
CA LYS A 17 1.98 19.20 -27.03
C LYS A 17 2.24 17.70 -26.85
N TYR A 18 2.00 17.17 -25.66
CA TYR A 18 2.19 15.76 -25.31
C TYR A 18 0.87 15.06 -25.01
N SER A 19 -0.04 15.05 -25.97
CA SER A 19 -1.36 14.38 -25.85
C SER A 19 -1.47 13.21 -26.82
N PHE A 20 -2.21 12.18 -26.44
CA PHE A 20 -2.51 11.02 -27.27
C PHE A 20 -3.95 10.55 -27.04
N GLY A 21 -4.53 9.84 -28.00
CA GLY A 21 -5.88 9.32 -27.84
C GLY A 21 -6.18 8.14 -28.75
N LEU A 22 -7.29 7.46 -28.45
CA LEU A 22 -7.88 6.44 -29.31
C LEU A 22 -9.11 7.03 -29.99
N GLN A 23 -9.14 6.98 -31.30
CA GLN A 23 -10.26 7.41 -32.12
C GLN A 23 -10.93 6.24 -32.80
N LYS A 24 -12.26 6.30 -32.94
CA LYS A 24 -13.01 5.43 -33.83
C LYS A 24 -13.76 6.31 -34.83
N GLY A 25 -13.22 6.38 -36.06
CA GLY A 25 -13.63 7.43 -37.00
C GLY A 25 -13.23 8.81 -36.48
N GLU A 26 -14.21 9.72 -36.33
CA GLU A 26 -13.99 11.08 -35.82
C GLU A 26 -14.19 11.20 -34.30
N GLU A 27 -14.71 10.16 -33.64
CA GLU A 27 -15.00 10.15 -32.20
C GLU A 27 -13.76 9.77 -31.39
N VAL A 28 -13.39 10.62 -30.42
CA VAL A 28 -12.33 10.33 -29.44
C VAL A 28 -12.94 9.50 -28.30
N ILE A 29 -12.59 8.21 -28.24
CA ILE A 29 -13.05 7.28 -27.20
C ILE A 29 -12.20 7.41 -25.93
N PHE A 30 -10.93 7.77 -26.10
CA PHE A 30 -9.99 7.93 -25.01
C PHE A 30 -9.00 9.04 -25.32
N ALA A 31 -8.67 9.85 -24.31
CA ALA A 31 -7.65 10.88 -24.39
C ALA A 31 -6.76 10.84 -23.14
N GLY A 32 -5.46 10.97 -23.36
CA GLY A 32 -4.43 11.03 -22.34
C GLY A 32 -3.42 12.14 -22.63
N ALA A 33 -2.67 12.52 -21.62
CA ALA A 33 -1.58 13.48 -21.74
C ALA A 33 -0.39 13.04 -20.89
N CYS A 34 0.81 13.31 -21.38
CA CYS A 34 2.08 12.93 -20.76
C CYS A 34 2.88 14.17 -20.34
N ALA A 35 3.86 13.98 -19.47
CA ALA A 35 4.75 15.05 -19.01
C ALA A 35 5.87 15.38 -20.02
N GLY A 36 6.17 14.48 -20.97
CA GLY A 36 7.24 14.68 -21.94
C GLY A 36 7.15 13.76 -23.17
N ALA A 37 8.05 14.00 -24.13
CA ALA A 37 8.08 13.33 -25.43
C ALA A 37 8.36 11.82 -25.34
N ASN A 38 9.30 11.41 -24.47
CA ASN A 38 9.65 10.00 -24.30
C ASN A 38 8.48 9.18 -23.74
N GLU A 39 7.74 9.75 -22.78
CA GLU A 39 6.57 9.11 -22.21
C GLU A 39 5.43 9.01 -23.23
N LEU A 40 5.22 10.07 -24.04
CA LEU A 40 4.27 10.05 -25.15
C LEU A 40 4.57 8.92 -26.15
N GLU A 41 5.82 8.76 -26.55
CA GLU A 41 6.23 7.72 -27.50
C GLU A 41 5.98 6.31 -26.94
N GLN A 42 6.30 6.09 -25.67
CA GLN A 42 6.03 4.82 -24.98
C GLN A 42 4.54 4.49 -24.95
N TRP A 43 3.68 5.47 -24.63
CA TRP A 43 2.23 5.27 -24.59
C TRP A 43 1.63 5.03 -25.97
N VAL A 44 2.06 5.79 -26.99
CA VAL A 44 1.58 5.59 -28.37
C VAL A 44 1.95 4.20 -28.87
N LYS A 45 3.19 3.78 -28.65
CA LYS A 45 3.68 2.45 -29.03
C LYS A 45 2.92 1.34 -28.30
N ALA A 46 2.76 1.45 -26.99
CA ALA A 46 2.03 0.44 -26.20
C ALA A 46 0.56 0.30 -26.63
N LEU A 47 -0.08 1.40 -27.02
CA LEU A 47 -1.46 1.37 -27.53
C LEU A 47 -1.54 0.75 -28.93
N GLN A 48 -0.60 1.05 -29.82
CA GLN A 48 -0.49 0.42 -31.15
C GLN A 48 -0.26 -1.09 -31.01
N ASP A 49 0.74 -1.48 -30.21
CA ASP A 49 1.05 -2.89 -29.91
C ASP A 49 -0.13 -3.64 -29.28
N SER A 50 -1.05 -2.93 -28.62
CA SER A 50 -2.26 -3.51 -28.03
C SER A 50 -3.42 -3.62 -29.01
N LEU A 51 -3.49 -2.76 -30.04
CA LEU A 51 -4.47 -2.86 -31.12
C LEU A 51 -4.14 -4.00 -32.10
N ASP A 52 -2.84 -4.27 -32.29
CA ASP A 52 -2.34 -5.29 -33.22
C ASP A 52 -2.39 -6.73 -32.67
N LYS A 53 -2.63 -6.89 -31.36
CA LYS A 53 -2.76 -8.22 -30.74
C LYS A 53 -4.11 -8.86 -31.05
N GLU A 54 -4.09 -10.16 -31.34
CA GLU A 54 -5.32 -10.95 -31.51
C GLU A 54 -6.24 -10.81 -30.29
N LYS A 55 -7.54 -10.70 -30.56
CA LYS A 55 -8.57 -10.56 -29.53
C LYS A 55 -8.59 -11.80 -28.66
N THR A 56 -7.89 -11.75 -27.55
CA THR A 56 -8.13 -12.66 -26.43
C THR A 56 -9.47 -12.30 -25.79
N GLU A 57 -10.20 -13.30 -25.31
CA GLU A 57 -11.42 -13.05 -24.55
C GLU A 57 -11.10 -12.07 -23.42
N ALA A 58 -11.90 -10.99 -23.32
CA ALA A 58 -11.76 -10.06 -22.22
C ALA A 58 -11.82 -10.87 -20.92
N PRO A 59 -10.91 -10.64 -19.94
CA PRO A 59 -10.98 -11.30 -18.65
C PRO A 59 -12.41 -11.22 -18.16
N THR A 60 -12.99 -12.36 -17.80
CA THR A 60 -14.37 -12.47 -17.33
C THR A 60 -14.53 -11.62 -16.08
N ALA A 61 -14.86 -10.34 -16.29
CA ALA A 61 -15.28 -9.47 -15.23
C ALA A 61 -16.61 -10.04 -14.73
N ASN A 62 -16.58 -10.68 -13.57
CA ASN A 62 -17.77 -10.95 -12.79
C ASN A 62 -18.50 -9.62 -12.63
N LYS A 63 -19.48 -9.35 -13.51
CA LYS A 63 -20.34 -8.18 -13.46
C LYS A 63 -21.26 -8.32 -12.25
N LYS A 64 -20.72 -8.11 -11.04
CA LYS A 64 -21.53 -7.61 -9.93
C LYS A 64 -22.09 -6.30 -10.44
N LYS A 65 -23.40 -6.27 -10.73
CA LYS A 65 -24.15 -5.05 -11.03
C LYS A 65 -23.82 -4.05 -9.93
N THR A 66 -22.92 -3.12 -10.20
CA THR A 66 -22.63 -2.01 -9.30
C THR A 66 -23.89 -1.15 -9.30
N LYS A 67 -24.77 -1.38 -8.31
CA LYS A 67 -25.84 -0.45 -7.96
C LYS A 67 -25.17 0.92 -7.89
N LYS A 68 -25.57 1.84 -8.77
CA LYS A 68 -25.09 3.23 -8.77
C LYS A 68 -25.21 3.75 -7.34
N THR A 69 -24.08 3.81 -6.64
CA THR A 69 -24.02 4.27 -5.26
C THR A 69 -24.45 5.73 -5.28
N GLY A 70 -25.62 6.01 -4.69
CA GLY A 70 -26.23 7.33 -4.70
C GLY A 70 -25.28 8.39 -4.17
N LEU A 71 -25.52 9.65 -4.56
CA LEU A 71 -24.72 10.81 -4.13
C LEU A 71 -24.52 10.87 -2.61
N VAL A 72 -25.49 10.37 -1.83
CA VAL A 72 -25.40 10.22 -0.37
C VAL A 72 -24.36 9.17 0.05
N GLN A 73 -24.25 8.04 -0.63
CA GLN A 73 -23.24 7.02 -0.35
C GLN A 73 -21.85 7.47 -0.81
N ARG A 74 -21.76 8.24 -1.91
CA ARG A 74 -20.51 8.91 -2.32
C ARG A 74 -20.10 10.02 -1.35
N ALA A 75 -21.05 10.76 -0.80
CA ALA A 75 -20.79 11.74 0.25
C ALA A 75 -20.38 11.08 1.56
N LYS A 76 -21.01 9.96 1.96
CA LYS A 76 -20.58 9.13 3.09
C LYS A 76 -19.18 8.54 2.86
N ASN A 77 -18.87 8.06 1.66
CA ASN A 77 -17.55 7.52 1.32
C ASN A 77 -16.48 8.62 1.20
N ASN A 78 -16.84 9.84 0.78
CA ASN A 78 -15.94 11.00 0.77
C ASN A 78 -15.77 11.63 2.16
N MET A 79 -16.78 11.56 3.04
CA MET A 79 -16.63 11.81 4.47
C MET A 79 -15.79 10.71 5.14
N ALA A 80 -15.92 9.46 4.69
CA ALA A 80 -15.10 8.32 5.11
C ALA A 80 -13.62 8.43 4.66
N SER A 81 -13.36 9.13 3.55
CA SER A 81 -11.99 9.40 3.08
C SER A 81 -11.36 10.63 3.74
N LYS A 82 -12.20 11.56 4.23
CA LYS A 82 -11.84 12.73 5.06
C LYS A 82 -11.83 12.45 6.58
N THR A 83 -12.18 11.25 7.03
CA THR A 83 -12.30 10.90 8.47
C THR A 83 -10.97 10.57 9.13
N ALA A 84 -9.91 10.30 8.38
CA ALA A 84 -8.57 10.16 8.98
C ALA A 84 -8.12 11.45 9.72
N SER A 85 -8.74 12.60 9.45
CA SER A 85 -8.44 13.90 10.06
C SER A 85 -9.62 14.54 10.81
N SER A 86 -10.80 13.91 10.89
CA SER A 86 -11.98 14.50 11.56
C SER A 86 -12.29 13.82 12.90
N VAL A 87 -12.87 14.58 13.84
CA VAL A 87 -13.20 14.15 15.22
C VAL A 87 -14.05 12.86 15.24
N LEU A 88 -14.95 12.70 14.26
CA LEU A 88 -15.80 11.51 14.13
C LEU A 88 -15.02 10.29 13.62
N GLY A 89 -14.02 10.48 12.76
CA GLY A 89 -13.20 9.40 12.23
C GLY A 89 -12.15 8.93 13.23
N LYS A 90 -11.62 9.83 14.06
CA LYS A 90 -10.84 9.45 15.26
C LYS A 90 -11.67 8.59 16.22
N LYS A 91 -12.98 8.85 16.35
CA LYS A 91 -13.89 8.08 17.22
C LYS A 91 -14.17 6.67 16.70
N VAL A 92 -14.34 6.51 15.38
CA VAL A 92 -14.46 5.19 14.72
C VAL A 92 -13.10 4.46 14.67
N MET A 93 -11.99 5.20 14.56
CA MET A 93 -10.65 4.63 14.69
C MET A 93 -10.48 4.01 16.07
N LYS A 94 -10.84 4.73 17.14
CA LYS A 94 -10.78 4.26 18.53
C LYS A 94 -11.66 3.04 18.83
N SER A 95 -12.72 2.80 18.05
CA SER A 95 -13.54 1.59 18.20
C SER A 95 -12.96 0.36 17.47
N ILE A 96 -12.00 0.55 16.58
CA ILE A 96 -11.36 -0.50 15.77
C ILE A 96 -9.90 -0.74 16.22
N VAL A 97 -9.27 0.30 16.74
CA VAL A 97 -7.88 0.38 17.14
C VAL A 97 -7.87 0.66 18.64
N ASN A 98 -7.51 -0.32 19.45
CA ASN A 98 -7.43 -0.17 20.91
C ASN A 98 -6.36 0.88 21.28
N GLU A 99 -6.37 1.36 22.52
CA GLU A 99 -5.42 2.40 22.99
C GLU A 99 -3.96 1.95 22.85
N GLU A 100 -3.69 0.66 23.02
CA GLU A 100 -2.37 0.05 22.82
C GLU A 100 -1.89 0.18 21.37
N THR A 101 -2.75 -0.07 20.39
CA THR A 101 -2.39 0.06 18.97
C THR A 101 -2.17 1.53 18.59
N VAL A 102 -2.91 2.47 19.21
CA VAL A 102 -2.64 3.91 19.02
C VAL A 102 -1.29 4.31 19.60
N ALA A 103 -0.96 3.81 20.80
CA ALA A 103 0.34 4.03 21.42
C ALA A 103 1.49 3.43 20.59
N LEU A 104 1.28 2.24 20.03
CA LEU A 104 2.23 1.59 19.12
C LEU A 104 2.45 2.42 17.85
N LEU A 105 1.38 2.88 17.20
CA LEU A 105 1.48 3.75 16.02
C LEU A 105 2.24 5.05 16.33
N GLY A 106 2.00 5.64 17.50
CA GLY A 106 2.75 6.81 17.97
C GLY A 106 4.25 6.52 18.15
N THR A 107 4.59 5.33 18.65
CA THR A 107 5.98 4.88 18.82
C THR A 107 6.67 4.66 17.47
N ILE A 108 6.01 3.94 16.55
CA ILE A 108 6.51 3.72 15.18
C ILE A 108 6.72 5.06 14.46
N LYS A 109 5.77 6.00 14.60
CA LYS A 109 5.90 7.35 14.04
C LYS A 109 7.14 8.08 14.57
N LYS A 110 7.41 7.96 15.87
CA LYS A 110 8.60 8.59 16.48
C LYS A 110 9.88 8.00 15.91
N ILE A 111 9.98 6.67 15.80
CA ILE A 111 11.12 5.97 15.18
C ILE A 111 11.36 6.49 13.76
N VAL A 112 10.33 6.48 12.93
CA VAL A 112 10.42 6.89 11.51
C VAL A 112 10.78 8.37 11.39
N LYS A 113 10.25 9.23 12.25
CA LYS A 113 10.59 10.65 12.27
C LYS A 113 12.06 10.88 12.59
N THR A 114 12.59 10.19 13.59
CA THR A 114 13.98 10.33 14.03
C THR A 114 14.93 9.80 12.97
N GLU A 115 14.74 8.57 12.48
CA GLU A 115 15.63 7.94 11.50
C GLU A 115 15.65 8.70 10.18
N SER A 116 14.46 9.05 9.65
CA SER A 116 14.38 9.67 8.32
C SER A 116 14.60 11.19 8.33
N GLY A 117 14.67 11.80 9.51
CA GLY A 117 14.67 13.27 9.68
C GLY A 117 13.40 13.96 9.16
N SER A 118 12.35 13.22 8.77
CA SER A 118 11.19 13.76 8.07
C SER A 118 9.90 13.55 8.85
N ALA A 119 9.44 14.62 9.51
CA ALA A 119 8.14 14.64 10.18
C ALA A 119 6.99 14.32 9.21
N LYS A 120 7.09 14.80 7.96
CA LYS A 120 6.10 14.53 6.90
C LYS A 120 6.04 13.05 6.54
N LYS A 121 7.19 12.38 6.37
CA LYS A 121 7.25 10.93 6.08
C LYS A 121 6.58 10.13 7.20
N ALA A 122 6.85 10.50 8.45
CA ALA A 122 6.26 9.85 9.62
C ALA A 122 4.73 10.06 9.71
N GLU A 123 4.23 11.27 9.43
CA GLU A 123 2.79 11.55 9.39
C GLU A 123 2.07 10.83 8.25
N ASP A 124 2.69 10.79 7.06
CA ASP A 124 2.15 10.06 5.92
C ASP A 124 2.12 8.55 6.20
N LEU A 125 3.13 8.01 6.90
CA LEU A 125 3.14 6.61 7.33
C LEU A 125 1.99 6.28 8.28
N GLU A 126 1.86 7.03 9.38
CA GLU A 126 0.79 6.85 10.37
C GLU A 126 -0.59 6.88 9.68
N LYS A 127 -0.81 7.87 8.81
CA LYS A 127 -2.04 8.04 8.04
C LYS A 127 -2.28 6.89 7.06
N ASN A 128 -1.23 6.39 6.41
CA ASN A 128 -1.35 5.30 5.46
C ASN A 128 -1.67 3.97 6.17
N LEU A 129 -0.96 3.66 7.26
CA LEU A 129 -1.25 2.51 8.14
C LEU A 129 -2.71 2.53 8.58
N THR A 130 -3.13 3.63 9.20
CA THR A 130 -4.52 3.91 9.60
C THR A 130 -5.52 3.57 8.48
N LYS A 131 -5.30 4.09 7.27
CA LYS A 131 -6.22 3.89 6.16
C LYS A 131 -6.25 2.45 5.64
N ILE A 132 -5.12 1.77 5.62
CA ILE A 132 -5.03 0.37 5.19
C ILE A 132 -5.70 -0.53 6.23
N THR A 133 -5.37 -0.39 7.52
CA THR A 133 -6.00 -1.15 8.61
C THR A 133 -7.52 -1.03 8.58
N PHE A 134 -8.05 0.20 8.47
CA PHE A 134 -9.49 0.41 8.39
C PHE A 134 -10.14 -0.22 7.16
N LYS A 135 -9.42 -0.22 6.02
CA LYS A 135 -9.92 -0.84 4.79
C LYS A 135 -9.94 -2.36 4.91
N CYS A 136 -8.89 -2.98 5.46
CA CYS A 136 -8.85 -4.41 5.73
C CYS A 136 -9.97 -4.83 6.69
N TYR A 137 -10.15 -4.10 7.80
CA TYR A 137 -11.24 -4.34 8.75
C TYR A 137 -12.61 -4.33 8.07
N LYS A 138 -12.91 -3.30 7.28
CA LYS A 138 -14.20 -3.20 6.57
C LYS A 138 -14.43 -4.32 5.57
N LEU A 139 -13.37 -4.75 4.88
CA LEU A 139 -13.47 -5.83 3.90
C LEU A 139 -13.68 -7.18 4.60
N LEU A 140 -13.04 -7.40 5.75
CA LEU A 140 -13.28 -8.58 6.60
C LEU A 140 -14.72 -8.60 7.14
N GLU A 141 -15.18 -7.48 7.71
CA GLU A 141 -16.55 -7.35 8.24
C GLU A 141 -17.62 -7.60 7.15
N ALA A 142 -17.34 -7.15 5.92
CA ALA A 142 -18.22 -7.37 4.78
C ALA A 142 -18.08 -8.77 4.12
N ASN A 143 -17.18 -9.63 4.62
CA ASN A 143 -16.81 -10.90 4.00
C ASN A 143 -16.41 -10.75 2.51
N GLU A 144 -15.75 -9.64 2.18
CA GLU A 144 -15.30 -9.31 0.81
C GLU A 144 -13.87 -9.76 0.52
N ILE A 145 -13.14 -10.21 1.54
CA ILE A 145 -11.81 -10.81 1.42
C ILE A 145 -11.78 -12.16 2.13
N ASP A 146 -10.98 -13.07 1.58
CA ASP A 146 -10.78 -14.40 2.15
C ASP A 146 -9.92 -14.30 3.42
N VAL A 147 -10.48 -14.74 4.54
CA VAL A 147 -9.80 -14.75 5.84
C VAL A 147 -8.58 -15.66 5.82
N ALA A 148 -8.61 -16.80 5.12
CA ALA A 148 -7.48 -17.71 5.04
C ALA A 148 -6.28 -17.08 4.31
N VAL A 149 -6.55 -16.33 3.24
CA VAL A 149 -5.52 -15.57 2.50
C VAL A 149 -5.03 -14.38 3.31
N PHE A 150 -5.89 -13.74 4.10
CA PHE A 150 -5.45 -12.70 5.03
C PHE A 150 -4.52 -13.26 6.11
N LEU A 151 -4.85 -14.42 6.68
CA LEU A 151 -4.05 -15.07 7.71
C LEU A 151 -2.69 -15.57 7.19
N SER A 152 -2.56 -15.89 5.90
CA SER A 152 -1.26 -16.25 5.32
C SER A 152 -0.31 -15.05 5.23
N ALA A 153 -0.82 -13.85 4.91
CA ALA A 153 -0.03 -12.61 5.00
C ALA A 153 0.36 -12.31 6.45
N ASP A 154 -0.58 -12.42 7.38
CA ASP A 154 -0.34 -12.18 8.80
C ASP A 154 0.71 -13.14 9.39
N ARG A 155 0.73 -14.41 8.96
CA ARG A 155 1.78 -15.36 9.34
C ARG A 155 3.18 -14.87 8.94
N LEU A 156 3.36 -14.33 7.74
CA LEU A 156 4.64 -13.79 7.30
C LEU A 156 5.09 -12.57 8.11
N VAL A 157 4.14 -11.72 8.51
CA VAL A 157 4.41 -10.61 9.43
C VAL A 157 4.86 -11.13 10.80
N ARG A 158 4.22 -12.17 11.33
CA ARG A 158 4.63 -12.81 12.59
C ARG A 158 6.02 -13.43 12.50
N ASP A 159 6.33 -14.13 11.40
CA ASP A 159 7.66 -14.69 11.16
C ASP A 159 8.74 -13.58 11.10
N ALA A 160 8.41 -12.43 10.49
CA ALA A 160 9.29 -11.26 10.47
C ALA A 160 9.47 -10.66 11.88
N PHE A 161 8.40 -10.54 12.67
CA PHE A 161 8.46 -10.04 14.04
C PHE A 161 9.28 -10.95 14.95
N GLU A 162 9.11 -12.26 14.83
CA GLU A 162 9.90 -13.23 15.60
C GLU A 162 11.39 -13.10 15.28
N LEU A 163 11.73 -12.92 14.01
CA LEU A 163 13.11 -12.71 13.59
C LEU A 163 13.67 -11.37 14.11
N LEU A 164 12.89 -10.29 14.07
CA LEU A 164 13.28 -8.99 14.63
C LEU A 164 13.53 -9.06 16.14
N VAL A 165 12.67 -9.74 16.90
CA VAL A 165 12.85 -9.97 18.35
C VAL A 165 14.15 -10.73 18.61
N ARG A 166 14.42 -11.80 17.85
CA ARG A 166 15.67 -12.56 17.96
C ARG A 166 16.90 -11.73 17.63
N ILE A 167 16.84 -10.89 16.59
CA ILE A 167 17.92 -9.96 16.22
C ILE A 167 18.17 -8.99 17.37
N TYR A 168 17.13 -8.34 17.89
CA TYR A 168 17.23 -7.36 18.96
C TYR A 168 17.86 -7.97 20.23
N ASN A 169 17.39 -9.14 20.66
CA ASN A 169 17.89 -9.85 21.84
C ASN A 169 19.31 -10.41 21.65
N GLY A 170 19.71 -10.70 20.41
CA GLY A 170 21.00 -11.28 20.05
C GLY A 170 22.05 -10.28 19.57
N LYS A 171 21.72 -8.99 19.44
CA LYS A 171 22.54 -8.00 18.72
C LYS A 171 23.96 -7.84 19.25
N ASP A 172 24.17 -8.01 20.55
CA ASP A 172 25.50 -7.88 21.19
C ASP A 172 26.34 -9.17 21.11
N ARG A 173 25.75 -10.29 20.68
CA ARG A 173 26.38 -11.63 20.68
C ARG A 173 26.65 -12.17 19.28
N VAL A 174 26.13 -11.50 18.25
CA VAL A 174 26.15 -11.96 16.86
C VAL A 174 26.93 -10.95 16.02
N SER A 175 27.65 -11.43 15.00
CA SER A 175 28.38 -10.56 14.09
C SER A 175 27.43 -9.68 13.27
N GLN A 176 27.86 -8.44 12.98
CA GLN A 176 27.08 -7.49 12.20
C GLN A 176 26.66 -8.04 10.82
N ASP A 177 27.52 -8.81 10.15
CA ASP A 177 27.18 -9.42 8.85
C ASP A 177 25.98 -10.37 8.94
N LYS A 178 25.89 -11.15 10.02
CA LYS A 178 24.75 -12.06 10.25
C LYS A 178 23.48 -11.29 10.59
N ILE A 179 23.59 -10.17 11.29
CA ILE A 179 22.45 -9.27 11.56
C ILE A 179 21.93 -8.70 10.24
N LYS A 180 22.80 -8.19 9.36
CA LYS A 180 22.41 -7.68 8.04
C LYS A 180 21.75 -8.75 7.16
N GLU A 181 22.26 -9.97 7.17
CA GLU A 181 21.64 -11.10 6.47
C GLU A 181 20.24 -11.41 7.01
N ALA A 182 20.08 -11.42 8.35
CA ALA A 182 18.78 -11.64 8.98
C ALA A 182 17.79 -10.51 8.68
N LEU A 183 18.24 -9.25 8.64
CA LEU A 183 17.42 -8.10 8.25
C LEU A 183 16.93 -8.18 6.80
N LYS A 184 17.76 -8.64 5.86
CA LYS A 184 17.32 -8.92 4.48
C LYS A 184 16.26 -10.01 4.42
N LYS A 185 16.32 -10.99 5.32
CA LYS A 185 15.27 -12.00 5.44
C LYS A 185 13.97 -11.40 5.98
N VAL A 186 14.04 -10.49 6.95
CA VAL A 186 12.86 -9.73 7.42
C VAL A 186 12.23 -8.94 6.27
N GLU A 187 13.05 -8.21 5.50
CA GLU A 187 12.60 -7.47 4.32
C GLU A 187 11.88 -8.39 3.32
N SER A 188 12.44 -9.56 3.03
CA SER A 188 11.83 -10.54 2.14
C SER A 188 10.48 -11.04 2.65
N LEU A 189 10.36 -11.35 3.95
CA LEU A 189 9.10 -11.82 4.56
C LEU A 189 8.01 -10.74 4.47
N LEU A 190 8.37 -9.49 4.78
CA LEU A 190 7.46 -8.36 4.73
C LEU A 190 7.04 -8.05 3.29
N LYS A 191 7.96 -8.17 2.32
CA LYS A 191 7.63 -8.03 0.90
C LYS A 191 6.67 -9.12 0.41
N SER A 192 6.87 -10.37 0.81
CA SER A 192 5.92 -11.44 0.50
C SER A 192 4.56 -11.21 1.16
N SER A 193 4.52 -10.66 2.38
CA SER A 193 3.25 -10.23 3.00
C SER A 193 2.58 -9.10 2.20
N GLU A 194 3.35 -8.12 1.71
CA GLU A 194 2.83 -7.04 0.87
C GLU A 194 2.18 -7.60 -0.39
N GLU A 195 2.84 -8.53 -1.08
CA GLU A 195 2.35 -9.15 -2.31
C GLU A 195 1.01 -9.87 -2.09
N ILE A 196 0.88 -10.64 -1.00
CA ILE A 196 -0.38 -11.31 -0.65
C ILE A 196 -1.47 -10.29 -0.35
N LEU A 197 -1.17 -9.25 0.44
CA LEU A 197 -2.15 -8.20 0.75
C LEU A 197 -2.55 -7.43 -0.51
N LEU A 198 -1.62 -7.15 -1.41
CA LEU A 198 -1.93 -6.52 -2.69
C LEU A 198 -2.87 -7.40 -3.51
N GLN A 199 -2.57 -8.70 -3.66
CA GLN A 199 -3.44 -9.65 -4.36
C GLN A 199 -4.84 -9.70 -3.75
N LEU A 200 -4.93 -9.88 -2.43
CA LEU A 200 -6.19 -9.95 -1.69
C LEU A 200 -7.04 -8.70 -1.87
N LEU A 201 -6.38 -7.55 -1.97
CA LEU A 201 -7.04 -6.26 -2.01
C LEU A 201 -7.21 -5.75 -3.46
N THR A 202 -6.52 -6.28 -4.48
CA THR A 202 -6.55 -5.79 -5.88
C THR A 202 -7.95 -5.66 -6.47
N THR A 203 -8.87 -6.58 -6.16
CA THR A 203 -10.27 -6.52 -6.61
C THR A 203 -11.07 -5.39 -5.98
N ASN A 204 -10.57 -4.83 -4.87
CA ASN A 204 -11.27 -3.89 -3.99
C ASN A 204 -10.47 -2.59 -3.68
N LEU A 205 -9.28 -2.40 -4.27
CA LEU A 205 -8.44 -1.22 -4.08
C LEU A 205 -8.48 -0.27 -5.28
N SER A 206 -8.47 1.02 -4.95
CA SER A 206 -8.02 2.04 -5.89
C SER A 206 -6.49 2.03 -5.96
N SER A 207 -5.91 2.49 -7.07
CA SER A 207 -4.45 2.65 -7.24
C SER A 207 -3.80 3.42 -6.09
N LYS A 208 -4.56 4.32 -5.45
CA LYS A 208 -4.11 5.07 -4.28
C LYS A 208 -3.83 4.18 -3.06
N ASN A 209 -4.54 3.08 -2.86
CA ASN A 209 -4.29 2.20 -1.72
C ASN A 209 -3.14 1.22 -1.99
N VAL A 210 -2.94 0.81 -3.25
CA VAL A 210 -1.74 0.06 -3.67
C VAL A 210 -0.48 0.84 -3.31
N LEU A 211 -0.44 2.13 -3.68
CA LEU A 211 0.67 3.02 -3.32
C LEU A 211 0.85 3.18 -1.80
N ARG A 212 -0.23 3.09 -1.00
CA ARG A 212 -0.11 3.16 0.46
C ARG A 212 0.51 1.91 1.05
N LEU A 213 0.10 0.73 0.59
CA LEU A 213 0.70 -0.53 1.03
C LEU A 213 2.19 -0.54 0.71
N SER A 214 2.54 -0.23 -0.54
CA SER A 214 3.93 -0.16 -0.96
C SER A 214 4.73 0.85 -0.15
N PHE A 215 4.18 2.03 0.14
CA PHE A 215 4.85 3.00 1.00
C PHE A 215 5.08 2.48 2.43
N ILE A 216 4.12 1.76 3.02
CA ILE A 216 4.24 1.21 4.38
C ILE A 216 5.35 0.15 4.42
N PHE A 217 5.27 -0.84 3.53
CA PHE A 217 6.20 -1.98 3.51
C PHE A 217 7.61 -1.56 3.10
N SER A 218 7.76 -0.66 2.12
CA SER A 218 9.06 -0.09 1.76
C SER A 218 9.66 0.84 2.82
N THR A 219 8.86 1.37 3.75
CA THR A 219 9.39 2.19 4.84
C THR A 219 9.79 1.33 6.04
N LEU A 220 8.90 0.42 6.47
CA LEU A 220 9.10 -0.36 7.70
C LEU A 220 9.85 -1.68 7.48
N GLY A 221 9.85 -2.20 6.26
CA GLY A 221 10.53 -3.45 5.91
C GLY A 221 11.90 -3.26 5.25
N ASP A 222 12.32 -2.02 4.97
CA ASP A 222 13.62 -1.75 4.36
C ASP A 222 14.76 -2.17 5.31
N ALA A 223 15.64 -3.06 4.86
CA ALA A 223 16.69 -3.61 5.71
C ALA A 223 17.64 -2.53 6.22
N LYS A 224 17.90 -1.50 5.43
CA LYS A 224 18.80 -0.39 5.82
C LYS A 224 18.16 0.49 6.88
N PHE A 225 16.87 0.79 6.76
CA PHE A 225 16.09 1.45 7.80
C PHE A 225 16.14 0.66 9.11
N LEU A 226 15.90 -0.65 9.06
CA LEU A 226 15.92 -1.51 10.24
C LEU A 226 17.32 -1.57 10.88
N GLU A 227 18.37 -1.62 10.08
CA GLU A 227 19.77 -1.56 10.53
C GLU A 227 20.04 -0.24 11.27
N ASN A 228 19.71 0.90 10.65
CA ASN A 228 19.87 2.22 11.26
C ASN A 228 19.13 2.34 12.60
N VAL A 229 17.90 1.83 12.67
CA VAL A 229 17.08 1.86 13.91
C VAL A 229 17.69 0.99 15.02
N LEU A 230 18.29 -0.15 14.68
CA LEU A 230 18.94 -1.03 15.65
C LEU A 230 20.22 -0.41 16.23
N GLU A 231 20.95 0.36 15.42
CA GLU A 231 22.23 0.97 15.78
C GLU A 231 22.08 2.33 16.49
N ASP A 232 20.95 3.04 16.31
CA ASP A 232 20.71 4.36 16.89
C ASP A 232 20.35 4.29 18.40
N PRO A 233 21.23 4.72 19.31
CA PRO A 233 20.97 4.67 20.75
C PRO A 233 19.82 5.60 21.18
N SER A 234 19.54 6.66 20.41
CA SER A 234 18.47 7.60 20.71
C SER A 234 17.07 6.99 20.54
N LEU A 235 16.99 5.86 19.84
CA LEU A 235 15.76 5.11 19.58
C LEU A 235 15.59 3.90 20.50
N ALA A 236 16.54 3.62 21.39
CA ALA A 236 16.54 2.40 22.19
C ALA A 236 15.23 2.19 22.98
N GLN A 237 14.69 3.26 23.57
CA GLN A 237 13.47 3.20 24.39
C GLN A 237 12.21 2.97 23.55
N GLU A 238 12.11 3.60 22.38
CA GLU A 238 11.00 3.40 21.45
C GLU A 238 11.07 2.01 20.83
N LEU A 239 12.27 1.58 20.46
CA LEU A 239 12.51 0.27 19.86
C LEU A 239 12.16 -0.84 20.84
N GLU A 240 12.55 -0.74 22.11
CA GLU A 240 12.18 -1.71 23.16
C GLU A 240 10.66 -1.85 23.28
N LYS A 241 9.91 -0.74 23.25
CA LYS A 241 8.44 -0.78 23.27
C LYS A 241 7.86 -1.50 22.06
N VAL A 242 8.39 -1.25 20.87
CA VAL A 242 7.94 -1.92 19.64
C VAL A 242 8.26 -3.42 19.70
N ILE A 243 9.47 -3.79 20.13
CA ILE A 243 9.90 -5.19 20.25
C ILE A 243 9.03 -5.95 21.26
N SER A 244 8.71 -5.34 22.41
CA SER A 244 7.82 -5.96 23.41
C SER A 244 6.43 -6.25 22.83
N VAL A 245 5.87 -5.35 22.04
CA VAL A 245 4.57 -5.57 21.39
C VAL A 245 4.65 -6.63 20.30
N MET A 246 5.75 -6.65 19.52
CA MET A 246 6.01 -7.70 18.52
C MET A 246 6.09 -9.08 19.17
N GLU A 247 6.80 -9.21 20.29
CA GLU A 247 6.93 -10.46 21.05
C GLU A 247 5.59 -10.93 21.61
N ALA A 248 4.77 -10.02 22.14
CA ALA A 248 3.42 -10.37 22.58
C ALA A 248 2.55 -10.87 21.40
N TYR A 249 2.68 -10.25 20.23
CA TYR A 249 1.90 -10.62 19.04
C TYR A 249 2.29 -11.99 18.46
N THR A 250 3.58 -12.36 18.49
CA THR A 250 4.05 -13.65 17.98
C THR A 250 3.65 -14.83 18.86
N GLN A 251 3.37 -14.59 20.15
CA GLN A 251 2.89 -15.63 21.07
C GLN A 251 1.39 -15.96 20.90
N VAL A 252 0.61 -15.07 20.27
CA VAL A 252 -0.81 -15.30 20.02
C VAL A 252 -0.97 -16.12 18.73
N GLN A 253 -1.27 -17.40 18.85
CA GLN A 253 -1.73 -18.22 17.73
C GLN A 253 -3.22 -17.95 17.49
N TYR A 254 -3.54 -17.37 16.34
CA TYR A 254 -4.93 -17.32 15.85
C TYR A 254 -5.21 -18.67 15.20
N HIS A 255 -5.94 -19.53 15.91
CA HIS A 255 -6.51 -20.76 15.35
C HIS A 255 -7.78 -20.46 14.56
#